data_AF-A0A852L711-F1
#
_entry.id   AF-A0A852L711-F1
#
_cell.length_a   1.000
_cell.length_b   1.000
_cell.length_c   1.000
_cell.angle_alpha   90.00
_cell.angle_beta   90.00
_cell.angle_gamma   90.00
#
_symmetry.space_group_name_H-M   'P 1'
#
loop_
_entity.id
_entity.type
_entity.pdbx_description
1 polymer ?
#
loop_
_entity_poly.entity_id
_entity_poly.type
_entity_poly.pdbx_seq_one_letter_code
_entity_poly.pdbx_strand_id
1 'polypeptide(L)'
;ETNTLPFHPFEMQQGDILRMEKEHQVLKEQLKEAQEKYEQLQSRSSEEIGALEELLKKSVEETEISKNELDWFHKDLDMQVKKWQQEKKENQENLKALRNTAKKQMDTNDRYLKTINEKEKQYNESLNTYLETSNKLANEKVKWEELIKKSQKTCQAYAERAVEAEISVLRNWKDTEVCKLNGKAADAEANLKVLKSLSSSASAAPQFKSQIDAWEIFLSNVKKQLEKVEAKYEEKIQRVKNGEQNCLTEMETLDLPPP
;
A
#
# COMPACT_ATOMS: atom_id res chain seq x y z
N GLU A 1 -19.64 38.20 149.72
CA GLU A 1 -19.86 39.59 150.18
C GLU A 1 -18.89 39.90 151.32
N THR A 2 -17.93 40.77 151.05
CA THR A 2 -17.06 41.44 152.04
C THR A 2 -17.25 42.92 151.77
N ASN A 3 -17.85 43.64 152.73
CA ASN A 3 -18.21 45.05 152.60
C ASN A 3 -16.97 45.93 152.82
N THR A 4 -16.22 46.18 151.74
CA THR A 4 -15.09 47.11 151.70
C THR A 4 -15.57 48.43 151.10
N LEU A 5 -15.31 49.54 151.79
CA LEU A 5 -15.59 50.89 151.31
C LEU A 5 -14.91 51.13 149.95
N PRO A 6 -15.52 51.92 149.02
CA PRO A 6 -14.95 52.21 147.71
C PRO A 6 -13.51 52.72 147.83
N PHE A 7 -12.59 52.15 147.04
CA PHE A 7 -11.19 52.54 147.07
C PHE A 7 -10.97 53.87 146.31
N HIS A 8 -11.26 54.99 146.95
CA HIS A 8 -10.98 56.32 146.41
C HIS A 8 -9.46 56.59 146.30
N PRO A 9 -8.99 57.27 145.24
CA PRO A 9 -9.77 57.96 144.20
C PRO A 9 -10.28 57.09 143.05
N PHE A 10 -9.99 55.79 143.06
CA PHE A 10 -10.09 54.91 141.88
C PHE A 10 -11.46 54.23 141.70
N GLU A 11 -12.25 54.05 142.77
CA GLU A 11 -13.63 53.57 142.71
C GLU A 11 -14.61 54.67 143.13
N MET A 12 -15.66 54.91 142.35
CA MET A 12 -16.75 55.81 142.72
C MET A 12 -17.93 55.05 143.37
N GLN A 13 -18.10 53.77 143.02
CA GLN A 13 -19.02 52.80 143.63
C GLN A 13 -18.30 51.46 143.89
N GLN A 14 -18.74 50.72 144.92
CA GLN A 14 -18.11 49.45 145.30
C GLN A 14 -18.20 48.42 144.15
N GLY A 15 -17.06 47.82 143.79
CA GLY A 15 -16.98 46.81 142.73
C GLY A 15 -16.77 47.38 141.32
N ASP A 16 -16.56 48.70 141.19
CA ASP A 16 -16.17 49.35 139.94
C ASP A 16 -14.90 48.75 139.34
N ILE A 17 -13.89 48.41 140.17
CA ILE A 17 -12.66 47.75 139.69
C ILE A 17 -12.99 46.37 139.11
N LEU A 18 -13.84 45.57 139.77
CA LEU A 18 -14.20 44.24 139.28
C LEU A 18 -15.04 44.29 138.00
N ARG A 19 -15.92 45.30 137.87
CA ARG A 19 -16.67 45.56 136.63
C ARG A 19 -15.74 45.94 135.50
N MET A 20 -14.80 46.86 135.76
CA MET A 20 -13.79 47.30 134.80
C MET A 20 -12.85 46.15 134.38
N GLU A 21 -12.45 45.26 135.31
CA GLU A 21 -11.65 44.06 135.02
C GLU A 21 -12.40 43.10 134.07
N LYS A 22 -13.70 42.86 134.33
CA LYS A 22 -14.53 42.00 133.47
C LYS A 22 -14.74 42.61 132.08
N GLU A 23 -15.01 43.91 132.00
CA GLU A 23 -15.10 44.65 130.73
C GLU A 23 -13.78 44.59 129.97
N HIS A 24 -12.66 44.81 130.65
CA HIS A 24 -11.33 44.69 130.06
C HIS A 24 -11.03 43.27 129.57
N GLN A 25 -11.48 42.23 130.29
CA GLN A 25 -11.35 40.85 129.85
C GLN A 25 -12.19 40.55 128.60
N VAL A 26 -13.45 41.03 128.55
CA VAL A 26 -14.31 40.92 127.36
C VAL A 26 -13.68 41.64 126.17
N LEU A 27 -13.14 42.85 126.37
CA LEU A 27 -12.46 43.61 125.32
C LEU A 27 -11.20 42.90 124.82
N LYS A 28 -10.42 42.25 125.70
CA LYS A 28 -9.28 41.41 125.30
C LYS A 28 -9.72 40.22 124.44
N GLU A 29 -10.80 39.54 124.83
CA GLU A 29 -11.37 38.42 124.06
C GLU A 29 -11.84 38.89 122.67
N GLN A 30 -12.56 40.03 122.61
CA GLN A 30 -13.01 40.63 121.35
C GLN A 30 -11.86 41.08 120.45
N LEU A 31 -10.80 41.66 121.02
CA LEU A 31 -9.60 42.02 120.28
C LEU A 31 -8.94 40.78 119.68
N LYS A 32 -8.83 39.70 120.46
CA LYS A 32 -8.27 38.42 120.01
C LYS A 32 -9.10 37.82 118.88
N GLU A 33 -10.43 37.78 119.02
CA GLU A 33 -11.34 37.28 117.98
C GLU A 33 -11.25 38.13 116.70
N ALA A 34 -11.19 39.45 116.81
CA ALA A 34 -11.02 40.35 115.67
C ALA A 34 -9.67 40.12 114.97
N GLN A 35 -8.60 39.88 115.72
CA GLN A 35 -7.28 39.57 115.18
C GLN A 35 -7.28 38.22 114.44
N GLU A 36 -7.82 37.16 115.04
CA GLU A 36 -7.91 35.83 114.41
C GLU A 36 -8.74 35.89 113.11
N LYS A 37 -9.86 36.64 113.11
CA LYS A 37 -10.68 36.85 111.90
C LYS A 37 -9.91 37.63 110.81
N TYR A 38 -9.14 38.64 111.20
CA TYR A 38 -8.31 39.39 110.27
C TYR A 38 -7.23 38.52 109.64
N GLU A 39 -6.52 37.71 110.45
CA GLU A 39 -5.49 36.78 109.97
C GLU A 39 -6.08 35.71 109.03
N GLN A 40 -7.25 35.17 109.36
CA GLN A 40 -7.96 34.23 108.46
C GLN A 40 -8.38 34.89 107.15
N LEU A 41 -8.94 36.10 107.21
CA LEU A 41 -9.32 36.86 106.02
C LEU A 41 -8.10 37.18 105.17
N GLN A 42 -6.98 37.56 105.79
CA GLN A 42 -5.71 37.84 105.13
C GLN A 42 -5.11 36.61 104.46
N SER A 43 -5.14 35.45 105.13
CA SER A 43 -4.69 34.19 104.56
C SER A 43 -5.54 33.80 103.35
N ARG A 44 -6.87 33.87 103.48
CA ARG A 44 -7.81 33.55 102.40
C ARG A 44 -7.66 34.51 101.21
N SER A 45 -7.53 35.81 101.47
CA SER A 45 -7.36 36.80 100.40
C SER A 45 -6.02 36.63 99.68
N SER A 46 -4.95 36.29 100.40
CA SER A 46 -3.65 35.98 99.79
C SER A 46 -3.72 34.75 98.89
N GLU A 47 -4.46 33.71 99.29
CA GLU A 47 -4.65 32.49 98.48
C GLU A 47 -5.49 32.77 97.22
N GLU A 48 -6.61 33.50 97.37
CA GLU A 48 -7.47 33.89 96.24
C GLU A 48 -6.71 34.79 95.24
N ILE A 49 -5.91 35.75 95.72
CA ILE A 49 -5.06 36.59 94.87
C ILE A 49 -4.04 35.73 94.12
N GLY A 50 -3.33 34.84 94.81
CA GLY A 50 -2.35 33.96 94.17
C GLY A 50 -2.96 33.06 93.09
N ALA A 51 -4.17 32.52 93.33
CA ALA A 51 -4.88 31.72 92.34
C ALA A 51 -5.29 32.55 91.09
N LEU A 52 -5.73 33.80 91.29
CA LEU A 52 -6.07 34.71 90.20
C LEU A 52 -4.84 35.15 89.41
N GLU A 53 -3.70 35.39 90.06
CA GLU A 53 -2.43 35.72 89.41
C GLU A 53 -1.94 34.58 88.52
N GLU A 54 -2.00 33.33 88.99
CA GLU A 54 -1.64 32.15 88.19
C GLU A 54 -2.59 31.94 86.99
N LEU A 55 -3.90 32.16 87.19
CA LEU A 55 -4.87 32.09 86.09
C LEU A 55 -4.62 33.18 85.04
N LEU A 56 -4.32 34.40 85.49
CA LEU A 56 -3.98 35.52 84.61
C LEU A 56 -2.71 35.21 83.81
N LYS A 57 -1.67 34.67 84.45
CA LYS A 57 -0.42 34.29 83.79
C LYS A 57 -0.65 33.25 82.70
N LYS A 58 -1.41 32.18 82.99
CA LYS A 58 -1.76 31.16 81.98
C LYS A 58 -2.52 31.74 80.81
N SER A 59 -3.50 32.60 81.07
CA SER A 59 -4.28 33.28 80.02
C SER A 59 -3.41 34.16 79.11
N VAL A 60 -2.44 34.88 79.69
CA VAL A 60 -1.47 35.67 78.92
C VAL A 60 -0.57 34.77 78.06
N GLU A 61 -0.06 33.66 78.61
CA GLU A 61 0.76 32.69 77.86
C GLU A 61 -0.04 32.05 76.72
N GLU A 62 -1.27 31.60 76.97
CA GLU A 62 -2.18 31.03 75.95
C GLU A 62 -2.52 32.04 74.85
N THR A 63 -2.71 33.32 75.21
CA THR A 63 -2.97 34.39 74.24
C THR A 63 -1.76 34.63 73.34
N GLU A 64 -0.54 34.62 73.91
CA GLU A 64 0.68 34.81 73.14
C GLU A 64 0.95 33.62 72.21
N ILE A 65 0.71 32.38 72.66
CA ILE A 65 0.79 31.20 71.80
C ILE A 65 -0.23 31.31 70.65
N SER A 66 -1.49 31.60 70.97
CA SER A 66 -2.57 31.73 69.97
C SER A 66 -2.26 32.81 68.92
N LYS A 67 -1.65 33.92 69.35
CA LYS A 67 -1.22 35.00 68.45
C LYS A 67 -0.11 34.54 67.51
N ASN A 68 0.89 33.81 68.01
CA ASN A 68 1.98 33.27 67.20
C ASN A 68 1.48 32.23 66.18
N GLU A 69 0.55 31.37 66.58
CA GLU A 69 -0.11 30.41 65.68
C GLU A 69 -0.89 31.14 64.57
N LEU A 70 -1.63 32.19 64.91
CA LEU A 70 -2.36 33.00 63.95
C LEU A 70 -1.42 33.67 62.93
N ASP A 71 -0.29 34.23 63.38
CA ASP A 71 0.72 34.80 62.49
C ASP A 71 1.36 33.75 61.57
N TRP A 72 1.54 32.52 62.05
CA TRP A 72 2.00 31.42 61.23
C TRP A 72 0.97 31.03 60.17
N PHE A 73 -0.31 30.90 60.53
CA PHE A 73 -1.39 30.62 59.58
C PHE A 73 -1.54 31.71 58.52
N HIS A 74 -1.40 32.99 58.89
CA HIS A 74 -1.42 34.08 57.92
C HIS A 74 -0.28 33.98 56.90
N LYS A 75 0.94 33.64 57.35
CA LYS A 75 2.09 33.45 56.45
C LYS A 75 1.92 32.25 55.54
N ASP A 76 1.44 31.12 56.06
CA ASP A 76 1.17 29.93 55.26
C ASP A 76 0.10 30.20 54.20
N LEU A 77 -1.00 30.86 54.59
CA LEU A 77 -2.07 31.23 53.67
C LEU A 77 -1.57 32.16 52.54
N ASP A 78 -0.78 33.18 52.87
CA ASP A 78 -0.19 34.09 51.87
C ASP A 78 0.74 33.33 50.90
N MET A 79 1.54 32.39 51.39
CA MET A 79 2.38 31.53 50.56
C MET A 79 1.54 30.66 49.62
N GLN A 80 0.47 30.03 50.12
CA GLN A 80 -0.41 29.19 49.31
C GLN A 80 -1.16 30.02 48.25
N VAL A 81 -1.61 31.22 48.60
CA VAL A 81 -2.27 32.15 47.65
C VAL A 81 -1.31 32.53 46.53
N LYS A 82 -0.06 32.88 46.85
CA LYS A 82 0.97 33.19 45.84
C LYS A 82 1.26 32.01 44.94
N LYS A 83 1.42 30.81 45.50
CA LYS A 83 1.64 29.59 44.74
C LYS A 83 0.49 29.32 43.77
N TRP A 84 -0.75 29.37 44.27
CA TRP A 84 -1.94 29.17 43.44
C TRP A 84 -2.07 30.21 42.32
N GLN A 85 -1.77 31.48 42.59
CA GLN A 85 -1.79 32.53 41.57
C GLN A 85 -0.76 32.28 40.46
N GLN A 86 0.45 31.83 40.83
CA GLN A 86 1.49 31.48 39.87
C GLN A 86 1.09 30.27 39.03
N GLU A 87 0.63 29.18 39.65
CA GLU A 87 0.15 27.98 38.95
C GLU A 87 -1.00 28.30 37.99
N LYS A 88 -1.94 29.18 38.40
CA LYS A 88 -3.03 29.64 37.56
C LYS A 88 -2.52 30.35 36.31
N LYS A 89 -1.51 31.21 36.44
CA LYS A 89 -0.90 31.94 35.32
C LYS A 89 -0.19 30.98 34.37
N GLU A 90 0.65 30.09 34.91
CA GLU A 90 1.38 29.10 34.12
C GLU A 90 0.43 28.17 33.36
N ASN A 91 -0.64 27.68 34.02
CA ASN A 91 -1.62 26.83 33.36
C ASN A 91 -2.38 27.58 32.25
N GLN A 92 -2.68 28.85 32.44
CA GLN A 92 -3.30 29.67 31.40
C GLN A 92 -2.37 29.87 30.18
N GLU A 93 -1.07 30.08 30.41
CA GLU A 93 -0.07 30.20 29.34
C GLU A 93 0.12 28.85 28.61
N ASN A 94 0.21 27.74 29.35
CA ASN A 94 0.28 26.40 28.78
C ASN A 94 -0.95 26.06 27.92
N LEU A 95 -2.16 26.39 28.38
CA LEU A 95 -3.39 26.21 27.60
C LEU A 95 -3.38 27.03 26.31
N LYS A 96 -2.88 28.27 26.34
CA LYS A 96 -2.71 29.09 25.12
C LYS A 96 -1.72 28.45 24.15
N ALA A 97 -0.58 27.95 24.65
CA ALA A 97 0.43 27.29 23.82
C ALA A 97 -0.11 26.00 23.18
N LEU A 98 -0.82 25.17 23.94
CA LEU A 98 -1.47 23.95 23.45
C LEU A 98 -2.53 24.27 22.39
N ARG A 99 -3.39 25.26 22.63
CA ARG A 99 -4.40 25.69 21.65
C ARG A 99 -3.77 26.16 20.33
N ASN A 100 -2.70 26.93 20.40
CA ASN A 100 -1.96 27.37 19.21
C ASN A 100 -1.34 26.20 18.45
N THR A 101 -0.79 25.22 19.17
CA THR A 101 -0.19 24.02 18.58
C THR A 101 -1.26 23.15 17.90
N ALA A 102 -2.39 22.91 18.57
CA ALA A 102 -3.52 22.19 18.01
C ALA A 102 -4.05 22.85 16.72
N LYS A 103 -4.14 24.19 16.71
CA LYS A 103 -4.53 24.93 15.49
C LYS A 103 -3.55 24.73 14.34
N LYS A 104 -2.23 24.84 14.59
CA LYS A 104 -1.20 24.59 13.57
C LYS A 104 -1.27 23.17 13.02
N GLN A 105 -1.52 22.19 13.88
CA GLN A 105 -1.69 20.79 13.47
C GLN A 105 -2.93 20.61 12.60
N MET A 106 -4.06 21.23 12.97
CA MET A 106 -5.29 21.21 12.17
C MET A 106 -5.08 21.83 10.78
N ASP A 107 -4.45 22.99 10.70
CA ASP A 107 -4.14 23.68 9.43
C ASP A 107 -3.19 22.82 8.56
N THR A 108 -2.22 22.15 9.19
CA THR A 108 -1.29 21.24 8.51
C THR A 108 -2.02 20.00 7.97
N ASN A 109 -2.93 19.43 8.76
CA ASN A 109 -3.73 18.28 8.37
C ASN A 109 -4.66 18.61 7.19
N ASP A 110 -5.30 19.78 7.19
CA ASP A 110 -6.12 20.26 6.07
C ASP A 110 -5.31 20.39 4.78
N ARG A 111 -4.08 20.93 4.86
CA ARG A 111 -3.17 21.00 3.72
C ARG A 111 -2.78 19.61 3.20
N TYR A 112 -2.51 18.65 4.09
CA TYR A 112 -2.22 17.29 3.67
C TYR A 112 -3.42 16.63 3.00
N LEU A 113 -4.62 16.80 3.55
CA LEU A 113 -5.85 16.27 2.96
C LEU A 113 -6.10 16.82 1.55
N LYS A 114 -5.93 18.13 1.35
CA LYS A 114 -6.01 18.76 0.02
C LYS A 114 -4.99 18.19 -0.96
N THR A 115 -3.77 17.96 -0.49
CA THR A 115 -2.69 17.39 -1.31
C THR A 115 -2.99 15.95 -1.71
N ILE A 116 -3.51 15.14 -0.79
CA ILE A 116 -3.93 13.75 -1.06
C ILE A 116 -5.03 13.74 -2.11
N ASN A 117 -6.08 14.55 -1.95
CA ASN A 117 -7.18 14.62 -2.91
C ASN A 117 -6.72 15.02 -4.31
N GLU A 118 -5.80 16.00 -4.41
CA GLU A 118 -5.23 16.42 -5.69
C GLU A 118 -4.40 15.29 -6.33
N LYS A 119 -3.60 14.57 -5.53
CA LYS A 119 -2.81 13.42 -6.02
C LYS A 119 -3.69 12.26 -6.46
N GLU A 120 -4.79 11.99 -5.76
CA GLU A 120 -5.77 10.98 -6.15
C GLU A 120 -6.42 11.34 -7.50
N LYS A 121 -6.78 12.61 -7.69
CA LYS A 121 -7.30 13.10 -8.97
C LYS A 121 -6.30 12.89 -10.12
N GLN A 122 -5.05 13.31 -9.93
CA GLN A 122 -3.97 13.14 -10.91
C GLN A 122 -3.72 11.66 -11.25
N TYR A 123 -3.75 10.79 -10.23
CA TYR A 123 -3.61 9.35 -10.41
C TYR A 123 -4.74 8.78 -11.25
N ASN A 124 -5.99 9.14 -10.95
CA ASN A 124 -7.16 8.66 -11.69
C ASN A 124 -7.15 9.13 -13.15
N GLU A 125 -6.77 10.38 -13.42
CA GLU A 125 -6.61 10.90 -14.80
C GLU A 125 -5.53 10.12 -15.57
N SER A 126 -4.38 9.84 -14.92
CA SER A 126 -3.29 9.07 -15.51
C SER A 126 -3.70 7.63 -15.81
N LEU A 127 -4.43 7.00 -14.86
CA LEU A 127 -4.94 5.65 -15.01
C LEU A 127 -5.95 5.56 -16.17
N ASN A 128 -6.87 6.50 -16.26
CA ASN A 128 -7.83 6.55 -17.37
C ASN A 128 -7.13 6.68 -18.72
N THR A 129 -6.15 7.58 -18.82
CA THR A 129 -5.35 7.78 -20.05
C THR A 129 -4.60 6.49 -20.44
N TYR A 130 -4.03 5.79 -19.46
CA TYR A 130 -3.36 4.51 -19.69
C TYR A 130 -4.35 3.44 -20.18
N LEU A 131 -5.52 3.33 -19.57
CA LEU A 131 -6.55 2.36 -19.96
C LEU A 131 -7.10 2.63 -21.37
N GLU A 132 -7.36 3.89 -21.71
CA GLU A 132 -7.76 4.30 -23.05
C GLU A 132 -6.71 3.94 -24.11
N THR A 133 -5.44 4.24 -23.81
CA THR A 133 -4.32 3.92 -24.70
C THR A 133 -4.16 2.40 -24.87
N SER A 134 -4.26 1.65 -23.77
CA SER A 134 -4.15 0.19 -23.78
C SER A 134 -5.27 -0.45 -24.60
N ASN A 135 -6.51 0.01 -24.43
CA ASN A 135 -7.66 -0.43 -25.22
C ASN A 135 -7.49 -0.12 -26.71
N LYS A 136 -7.00 1.08 -27.05
CA LYS A 136 -6.70 1.45 -28.44
C LYS A 136 -5.64 0.53 -29.06
N LEU A 137 -4.54 0.27 -28.34
CA LEU A 137 -3.48 -0.64 -28.77
C LEU A 137 -3.98 -2.07 -28.94
N ALA A 138 -4.82 -2.56 -28.03
CA ALA A 138 -5.42 -3.88 -28.15
C ALA A 138 -6.29 -4.00 -29.42
N ASN A 139 -7.10 -2.97 -29.72
CA ASN A 139 -7.90 -2.92 -30.94
C ASN A 139 -7.03 -2.87 -32.21
N GLU A 140 -5.95 -2.09 -32.21
CA GLU A 140 -5.01 -2.01 -33.33
C GLU A 140 -4.28 -3.34 -33.53
N LYS A 141 -3.85 -4.00 -32.46
CA LYS A 141 -3.22 -5.33 -32.51
C LYS A 141 -4.10 -6.34 -33.25
N VAL A 142 -5.39 -6.42 -32.92
CA VAL A 142 -6.33 -7.34 -33.58
C VAL A 142 -6.43 -7.04 -35.09
N LYS A 143 -6.50 -5.76 -35.48
CA LYS A 143 -6.54 -5.37 -36.91
C LYS A 143 -5.28 -5.80 -37.65
N TRP A 144 -4.11 -5.64 -37.04
CA TRP A 144 -2.84 -6.07 -37.63
C TRP A 144 -2.74 -7.58 -37.75
N GLU A 145 -3.16 -8.33 -36.73
CA GLU A 145 -3.21 -9.80 -36.77
C GLU A 145 -4.13 -10.30 -37.89
N GLU A 146 -5.29 -9.67 -38.09
CA GLU A 146 -6.18 -9.99 -39.22
C GLU A 146 -5.55 -9.68 -40.58
N LEU A 147 -4.84 -8.55 -40.71
CA LEU A 147 -4.15 -8.18 -41.94
C LEU A 147 -3.02 -9.15 -42.28
N ILE A 148 -2.22 -9.55 -41.28
CA ILE A 148 -1.17 -10.57 -41.44
C ILE A 148 -1.77 -11.90 -41.89
N LYS A 149 -2.88 -12.32 -41.26
CA LYS A 149 -3.56 -13.56 -41.64
C LYS A 149 -4.10 -13.50 -43.07
N LYS A 150 -4.65 -12.36 -43.50
CA LYS A 150 -5.11 -12.14 -44.87
C LYS A 150 -3.96 -12.16 -45.87
N SER A 151 -2.85 -11.47 -45.59
CA SER A 151 -1.69 -11.46 -46.49
C SER A 151 -1.06 -12.83 -46.65
N GLN A 152 -0.91 -13.59 -45.55
CA GLN A 152 -0.42 -14.98 -45.58
C GLN A 152 -1.28 -15.87 -46.48
N LYS A 153 -2.62 -15.80 -46.33
CA LYS A 153 -3.55 -16.55 -47.19
C LYS A 153 -3.41 -16.15 -48.67
N THR A 154 -3.28 -14.86 -48.95
CA THR A 154 -3.09 -14.37 -50.33
C THR A 154 -1.76 -14.84 -50.91
N CYS A 155 -0.67 -14.78 -50.16
CA CYS A 155 0.64 -15.29 -50.58
C CYS A 155 0.59 -16.80 -50.84
N GLN A 156 -0.09 -17.56 -49.99
CA GLN A 156 -0.29 -19.00 -50.19
C GLN A 156 -1.08 -19.26 -51.49
N ALA A 157 -2.18 -18.54 -51.72
CA ALA A 157 -2.97 -18.68 -52.94
C ALA A 157 -2.17 -18.32 -54.21
N TYR A 158 -1.28 -17.32 -54.14
CA TYR A 158 -0.37 -17.01 -55.25
C TYR A 158 0.67 -18.11 -55.47
N ALA A 159 1.23 -18.69 -54.41
CA ALA A 159 2.17 -19.81 -54.51
C ALA A 159 1.50 -21.04 -55.15
N GLU A 160 0.29 -21.40 -54.71
CA GLU A 160 -0.50 -22.50 -55.27
C GLU A 160 -0.80 -22.27 -56.76
N ARG A 161 -1.22 -21.05 -57.13
CA ARG A 161 -1.47 -20.69 -58.54
C ARG A 161 -0.20 -20.74 -59.39
N ALA A 162 0.94 -20.30 -58.85
CA ALA A 162 2.21 -20.37 -59.57
C ALA A 162 2.63 -21.83 -59.84
N VAL A 163 2.50 -22.70 -58.84
CA VAL A 163 2.73 -24.15 -58.97
C VAL A 163 1.79 -24.77 -60.02
N GLU A 164 0.50 -24.43 -59.98
CA GLU A 164 -0.48 -24.92 -60.96
C GLU A 164 -0.15 -24.46 -62.39
N ALA A 165 0.22 -23.19 -62.56
CA ALA A 165 0.63 -22.64 -63.85
C ALA A 165 1.89 -23.32 -64.39
N GLU A 166 2.91 -23.53 -63.53
CA GLU A 166 4.14 -24.22 -63.90
C GLU A 166 3.87 -25.67 -64.32
N ILE A 167 3.04 -26.40 -63.58
CA ILE A 167 2.60 -27.75 -63.96
C ILE A 167 1.85 -27.75 -65.30
N SER A 168 0.98 -26.76 -65.53
CA SER A 168 0.22 -26.63 -66.78
C SER A 168 1.15 -26.44 -67.99
N VAL A 169 2.17 -25.58 -67.86
CA VAL A 169 3.20 -25.38 -68.90
C VAL A 169 3.98 -26.67 -69.15
N LEU A 170 4.43 -27.36 -68.09
CA LEU A 170 5.14 -28.63 -68.23
C LEU A 170 4.32 -29.73 -68.91
N ARG A 171 3.01 -29.82 -68.60
CA ARG A 171 2.09 -30.72 -69.30
C ARG A 171 1.93 -30.35 -70.77
N ASN A 172 1.75 -29.07 -71.07
CA ASN A 172 1.61 -28.62 -72.45
C ASN A 172 2.86 -28.92 -73.29
N TRP A 173 4.06 -28.71 -72.73
CA TRP A 173 5.31 -29.09 -73.37
C TRP A 173 5.44 -30.60 -73.57
N LYS A 174 5.10 -31.41 -72.55
CA LYS A 174 5.04 -32.87 -72.67
C LYS A 174 4.11 -33.29 -73.81
N ASP A 175 2.88 -32.78 -73.83
CA ASP A 175 1.87 -33.14 -74.82
C ASP A 175 2.31 -32.71 -76.24
N THR A 176 2.94 -31.54 -76.36
CA THR A 176 3.47 -31.04 -77.64
C THR A 176 4.59 -31.95 -78.17
N GLU A 177 5.57 -32.31 -77.33
CA GLU A 177 6.67 -33.18 -77.74
C GLU A 177 6.23 -34.62 -78.02
N VAL A 178 5.31 -35.16 -77.20
CA VAL A 178 4.71 -36.48 -77.43
C VAL A 178 3.91 -36.49 -78.74
N CYS A 179 3.16 -35.43 -79.04
CA CYS A 179 2.43 -35.30 -80.30
C CYS A 179 3.37 -35.30 -81.52
N LYS A 180 4.47 -34.53 -81.46
CA LYS A 180 5.51 -34.50 -82.50
C LYS A 180 6.12 -35.89 -82.74
N LEU A 181 6.50 -36.60 -81.67
CA LEU A 181 7.09 -37.93 -81.76
C LEU A 181 6.09 -38.98 -82.25
N ASN A 182 4.83 -38.91 -81.83
CA ASN A 182 3.76 -39.77 -82.34
C ASN A 182 3.48 -39.54 -83.82
N GLY A 183 3.55 -38.29 -84.30
CA GLY A 183 3.50 -37.98 -85.73
C GLY A 183 4.62 -38.69 -86.50
N LYS A 184 5.88 -38.53 -86.05
CA LYS A 184 7.03 -39.23 -86.64
C LYS A 184 6.89 -40.76 -86.60
N ALA A 185 6.35 -41.31 -85.51
CA ALA A 185 6.10 -42.74 -85.38
C ALA A 185 5.02 -43.23 -86.36
N ALA A 186 3.91 -42.51 -86.48
CA ALA A 186 2.82 -42.82 -87.42
C ALA A 186 3.30 -42.76 -88.88
N ASP A 187 4.10 -41.75 -89.23
CA ASP A 187 4.71 -41.62 -90.56
C ASP A 187 5.65 -42.80 -90.84
N ALA A 188 6.50 -43.18 -89.89
CA ALA A 188 7.39 -44.34 -90.01
C ALA A 188 6.60 -45.66 -90.13
N GLU A 189 5.51 -45.83 -89.38
CA GLU A 189 4.63 -47.01 -89.47
C GLU A 189 3.92 -47.08 -90.83
N ALA A 190 3.44 -45.95 -91.35
CA ALA A 190 2.84 -45.87 -92.68
C ALA A 190 3.85 -46.22 -93.78
N ASN A 191 5.06 -45.66 -93.74
CA ASN A 191 6.14 -45.97 -94.68
C ASN A 191 6.57 -47.44 -94.61
N LEU A 192 6.74 -47.99 -93.40
CA LEU A 192 7.00 -49.42 -93.21
C LEU A 192 5.91 -50.30 -93.83
N LYS A 193 4.64 -49.93 -93.66
CA LYS A 193 3.52 -50.67 -94.24
C LYS A 193 3.56 -50.67 -95.77
N VAL A 194 3.88 -49.52 -96.38
CA VAL A 194 4.04 -49.38 -97.84
C VAL A 194 5.23 -50.22 -98.35
N LEU A 195 6.40 -50.10 -97.72
CA LEU A 195 7.60 -50.85 -98.11
C LEU A 195 7.43 -52.37 -97.96
N LYS A 196 6.80 -52.82 -96.86
CA LYS A 196 6.47 -54.24 -96.66
C LYS A 196 5.50 -54.77 -97.72
N SER A 197 4.58 -53.93 -98.20
CA SER A 197 3.65 -54.29 -99.29
C SER A 197 4.36 -54.41 -100.64
N LEU A 198 5.27 -53.49 -100.98
CA LEU A 198 6.07 -53.50 -102.21
C LEU A 198 7.11 -54.65 -102.24
N SER A 199 7.66 -54.99 -101.08
CA SER A 199 8.58 -56.11 -100.85
C SER A 199 7.98 -57.50 -101.12
N SER A 200 6.65 -57.61 -101.27
CA SER A 200 5.95 -58.90 -101.45
C SER A 200 6.06 -59.48 -102.87
N SER A 201 6.75 -58.79 -103.80
CA SER A 201 7.07 -59.28 -105.14
C SER A 201 8.46 -59.94 -105.20
N ALA A 202 8.54 -61.16 -105.75
CA ALA A 202 9.73 -62.03 -105.65
C ALA A 202 11.01 -61.47 -106.31
N SER A 203 10.92 -60.49 -107.22
CA SER A 203 12.09 -59.90 -107.91
C SER A 203 12.67 -58.64 -107.23
N ALA A 204 11.97 -58.02 -106.28
CA ALA A 204 12.36 -56.75 -105.65
C ALA A 204 12.70 -56.86 -104.15
N ALA A 205 12.47 -58.03 -103.54
CA ALA A 205 12.64 -58.27 -102.09
C ALA A 205 14.03 -57.93 -101.51
N PRO A 206 15.18 -58.17 -102.18
CA PRO A 206 16.50 -57.82 -101.63
C PRO A 206 16.78 -56.31 -101.60
N GLN A 207 16.16 -55.52 -102.49
CA GLN A 207 16.39 -54.07 -102.60
C GLN A 207 15.66 -53.27 -101.52
N PHE A 208 14.50 -53.75 -101.06
CA PHE A 208 13.70 -53.07 -100.04
C PHE A 208 14.04 -53.47 -98.60
N LYS A 209 14.79 -54.56 -98.39
CA LYS A 209 15.09 -55.08 -97.05
C LYS A 209 15.93 -54.10 -96.21
N SER A 210 16.94 -53.45 -96.80
CA SER A 210 17.76 -52.45 -96.11
C SER A 210 16.96 -51.22 -95.68
N GLN A 211 16.00 -50.78 -96.52
CA GLN A 211 15.11 -49.67 -96.19
C GLN A 211 14.12 -50.05 -95.07
N ILE A 212 13.55 -51.25 -95.12
CA ILE A 212 12.67 -51.77 -94.06
C ILE A 212 13.42 -51.80 -92.72
N ASP A 213 14.64 -52.34 -92.68
CA ASP A 213 15.44 -52.42 -91.46
C ASP A 213 15.80 -51.01 -90.93
N ALA A 214 16.11 -50.06 -91.83
CA ALA A 214 16.38 -48.67 -91.45
C ALA A 214 15.15 -47.98 -90.83
N TRP A 215 13.96 -48.16 -91.41
CA TRP A 215 12.72 -47.63 -90.85
C TRP A 215 12.30 -48.32 -89.54
N GLU A 216 12.57 -49.62 -89.35
CA GLU A 216 12.33 -50.33 -88.09
C GLU A 216 13.26 -49.82 -86.96
N ILE A 217 14.53 -49.56 -87.28
CA ILE A 217 15.47 -48.93 -86.35
C ILE A 217 15.01 -47.52 -85.99
N PHE A 218 14.61 -46.72 -87.00
CA PHE A 218 14.07 -45.37 -86.78
C PHE A 218 12.85 -45.40 -85.84
N LEU A 219 11.89 -46.28 -86.10
CA LEU A 219 10.70 -46.46 -85.27
C LEU A 219 11.07 -46.84 -83.83
N SER A 220 11.98 -47.79 -83.65
CA SER A 220 12.45 -48.18 -82.32
C SER A 220 13.11 -47.01 -81.57
N ASN A 221 13.84 -46.17 -82.28
CA ASN A 221 14.49 -45.00 -81.70
C ASN A 221 13.48 -43.90 -81.32
N VAL A 222 12.46 -43.67 -82.16
CA VAL A 222 11.35 -42.74 -81.84
C VAL A 222 10.58 -43.22 -80.60
N LYS A 223 10.26 -44.52 -80.50
CA LYS A 223 9.60 -45.09 -79.31
C LYS A 223 10.42 -44.90 -78.03
N LYS A 224 11.74 -45.12 -78.10
CA LYS A 224 12.65 -44.90 -76.96
C LYS A 224 12.76 -43.42 -76.57
N GLN A 225 12.74 -42.50 -77.53
CA GLN A 225 12.68 -41.06 -77.26
C GLN A 225 11.37 -40.67 -76.57
N LEU A 226 10.25 -41.27 -77.00
CA LEU A 226 8.93 -41.01 -76.43
C LEU A 226 8.89 -41.38 -74.94
N GLU A 227 9.33 -42.58 -74.56
CA GLU A 227 9.43 -43.00 -73.16
C GLU A 227 10.31 -42.07 -72.32
N LYS A 228 11.44 -41.61 -72.89
CA LYS A 228 12.36 -40.69 -72.21
C LYS A 228 11.75 -39.32 -71.98
N VAL A 229 11.03 -38.78 -72.97
CA VAL A 229 10.32 -37.50 -72.88
C VAL A 229 9.25 -37.60 -71.80
N GLU A 230 8.41 -38.63 -71.83
CA GLU A 230 7.34 -38.83 -70.85
C GLU A 230 7.88 -38.92 -69.43
N ALA A 231 8.89 -39.78 -69.19
CA ALA A 231 9.47 -39.96 -67.86
C ALA A 231 10.08 -38.66 -67.31
N LYS A 232 10.80 -37.90 -68.14
CA LYS A 232 11.49 -36.66 -67.72
C LYS A 232 10.50 -35.53 -67.41
N TYR A 233 9.46 -35.37 -68.21
CA TYR A 233 8.43 -34.36 -67.91
C TYR A 233 7.61 -34.75 -66.69
N GLU A 234 7.30 -36.03 -66.48
CA GLU A 234 6.60 -36.49 -65.28
C GLU A 234 7.44 -36.27 -64.01
N GLU A 235 8.74 -36.53 -64.06
CA GLU A 235 9.67 -36.24 -62.97
C GLU A 235 9.70 -34.74 -62.64
N LYS A 236 9.79 -33.86 -63.65
CA LYS A 236 9.73 -32.39 -63.46
C LYS A 236 8.42 -31.96 -62.81
N ILE A 237 7.28 -32.51 -63.26
CA ILE A 237 5.96 -32.22 -62.68
C ILE A 237 5.94 -32.63 -61.20
N GLN A 238 6.50 -33.78 -60.83
CA GLN A 238 6.56 -34.21 -59.43
C GLN A 238 7.47 -33.33 -58.58
N ARG A 239 8.60 -32.88 -59.12
CA ARG A 239 9.49 -31.93 -58.41
C ARG A 239 8.79 -30.60 -58.11
N VAL A 240 8.06 -30.05 -59.09
CA VAL A 240 7.24 -28.84 -58.88
C VAL A 240 6.15 -29.06 -57.83
N LYS A 241 5.45 -30.20 -57.87
CA LYS A 241 4.46 -30.55 -56.83
C LYS A 241 5.07 -30.65 -55.43
N ASN A 242 6.31 -31.09 -55.34
CA ASN A 242 7.06 -31.20 -54.09
C ASN A 242 7.67 -29.87 -53.63
N GLY A 243 7.46 -28.78 -54.36
CA GLY A 243 7.87 -27.43 -53.99
C GLY A 243 9.18 -26.95 -54.59
N GLU A 244 9.78 -27.68 -55.54
CA GLU A 244 10.86 -27.10 -56.35
C GLU A 244 10.31 -26.01 -57.27
N GLN A 245 11.06 -24.90 -57.37
CA GLN A 245 10.71 -23.75 -58.19
C GLN A 245 11.60 -23.68 -59.43
N ASN A 246 11.12 -23.01 -60.49
CA ASN A 246 11.88 -22.77 -61.72
C ASN A 246 12.30 -24.05 -62.47
N CYS A 247 11.45 -25.07 -62.48
CA CYS A 247 11.64 -26.30 -63.24
C CYS A 247 11.31 -26.16 -64.74
N LEU A 248 10.94 -24.94 -65.18
CA LEU A 248 10.66 -24.58 -66.57
C LEU A 248 11.93 -24.55 -67.43
N THR A 249 12.45 -25.74 -67.73
CA THR A 249 13.49 -25.92 -68.75
C THR A 249 12.93 -26.81 -69.85
N GLU A 250 12.97 -26.36 -71.10
CA GLU A 250 12.51 -27.16 -72.23
C GLU A 250 13.46 -28.35 -72.47
N MET A 251 12.94 -29.47 -72.96
CA MET A 251 13.78 -30.62 -73.31
C MET A 251 14.24 -30.50 -74.75
N GLU A 252 15.55 -30.50 -74.98
CA GLU A 252 16.10 -30.71 -76.32
C GLU A 252 15.79 -32.14 -76.76
N THR A 253 14.83 -32.30 -77.66
CA THR A 253 14.61 -33.56 -78.36
C THR A 253 15.63 -33.71 -79.48
N LEU A 254 16.29 -34.86 -79.57
CA LEU A 254 17.15 -35.18 -80.69
C LEU A 254 16.31 -35.19 -81.97
N ASP A 255 16.62 -34.29 -82.90
CA ASP A 255 15.94 -34.28 -84.19
C ASP A 255 16.41 -35.49 -84.99
N LEU A 256 15.55 -36.52 -85.05
CA LEU A 256 15.81 -37.72 -85.83
C LEU A 256 15.33 -37.46 -87.26
N PRO A 257 16.24 -37.29 -88.24
CA PRO A 257 15.85 -37.19 -89.64
C PRO A 257 15.31 -38.56 -90.10
N PRO A 258 14.26 -38.57 -90.95
CA PRO A 258 13.79 -39.80 -91.56
C PRO A 258 14.89 -40.43 -92.44
N PRO A 259 14.94 -41.79 -92.55
CA PRO A 259 15.88 -42.53 -93.39
C PRO A 259 15.74 -42.26 -94.90
#